data_AF-A0AAI8VCH7-F1
#
_entry.id   AF-A0AAI8VCH7-F1
#
_cell.length_a   1.000
_cell.length_b   1.000
_cell.length_c   1.000
_cell.angle_alpha   90.00
_cell.angle_beta   90.00
_cell.angle_gamma   90.00
#
_symmetry.space_group_name_H-M   'P 1'
#
loop_
_entity.id
_entity.type
_entity.pdbx_description
1 polymer ?
#
loop_
_entity_poly.entity_id
_entity_poly.type
_entity_poly.pdbx_seq_one_letter_code
_entity_poly.pdbx_strand_id
1 'polypeptide(L)'
;MMFSHLHNFTYPHHLVDLAFLVSDSKDRTLDMLVEKLEELQDHEDPKQPYGEISIIEKDFGQKVNQDVESRHGFAAQASRRKLMAQARNWLLSATLRPYHSWVYWRDVDVETAPFTILEDLMRHNKDVIVPNVWRPLPDWLGGEQPYDLNSWQESETALALADTLDEDAVIVEGYAEYATWRPHLAYLRDPYGDPDMEMEIDGVGGVSILAKARVFRSGVHFPAFSFEKHAETEGFGKMAKRMQYSVVGLPHYTIWHLYEPSVDDIHHMEEMEQERLAKEAEEKAKEEREKKAKEQFSDPNSQWEKDQSEMQDIAKQASKEQKEKPDTKGSKLLSEQESKADPKEDTKSQPKKDTNAQSKDANAQPKKDTDAQPKKDTNAQPKKGADEGAGQAADKPRKVNQAKAES
;
A
#
# COMPACT_ATOMS: atom_id res chain seq x y z
N MET A 1 12.14 -9.80 -8.47
CA MET A 1 11.15 -8.69 -8.50
C MET A 1 11.46 -7.74 -9.67
N MET A 2 12.50 -6.90 -9.64
CA MET A 2 12.83 -5.97 -10.77
C MET A 2 13.11 -6.65 -12.12
N PHE A 3 14.09 -7.56 -12.20
CA PHE A 3 14.50 -8.21 -13.46
C PHE A 3 13.42 -9.09 -14.09
N SER A 4 12.57 -9.71 -13.27
CA SER A 4 11.41 -10.44 -13.77
C SER A 4 10.43 -9.49 -14.48
N HIS A 5 10.30 -8.25 -14.01
CA HIS A 5 9.48 -7.24 -14.67
C HIS A 5 10.09 -6.78 -15.99
N LEU A 6 11.41 -6.53 -16.01
CA LEU A 6 12.15 -6.20 -17.23
C LEU A 6 11.98 -7.29 -18.29
N HIS A 7 12.22 -8.55 -17.93
CA HIS A 7 12.07 -9.69 -18.84
C HIS A 7 10.66 -9.81 -19.46
N ASN A 8 9.63 -9.42 -18.72
CA ASN A 8 8.25 -9.59 -19.14
C ASN A 8 7.63 -8.34 -19.79
N PHE A 9 8.37 -7.25 -19.97
CA PHE A 9 7.83 -6.07 -20.65
C PHE A 9 7.30 -6.42 -22.04
N THR A 10 6.15 -5.86 -22.38
CA THR A 10 5.53 -6.11 -23.69
C THR A 10 6.08 -5.16 -24.76
N TYR A 11 6.59 -4.01 -24.36
CA TYR A 11 7.18 -3.05 -25.28
C TYR A 11 8.47 -3.64 -25.88
N PRO A 12 8.72 -3.52 -27.19
CA PRO A 12 9.85 -4.22 -27.81
C PRO A 12 11.19 -3.85 -27.16
N HIS A 13 11.90 -4.83 -26.59
CA HIS A 13 13.10 -4.57 -25.78
C HIS A 13 14.22 -3.87 -26.57
N HIS A 14 14.40 -4.20 -27.85
CA HIS A 14 15.37 -3.50 -28.71
C HIS A 14 15.10 -2.00 -28.92
N LEU A 15 13.94 -1.48 -28.50
CA LEU A 15 13.60 -0.04 -28.51
C LEU A 15 13.79 0.63 -27.14
N VAL A 16 14.22 -0.12 -26.13
CA VAL A 16 14.43 0.35 -24.76
C VAL A 16 15.93 0.29 -24.46
N ASP A 17 16.47 1.43 -24.04
CA ASP A 17 17.80 1.52 -23.47
C ASP A 17 17.67 1.59 -21.94
N LEU A 18 18.38 0.73 -21.22
CA LEU A 18 18.40 0.72 -19.75
C LEU A 18 19.59 1.51 -19.21
N ALA A 19 19.35 2.25 -18.14
CA ALA A 19 20.36 3.06 -17.48
C ALA A 19 20.24 2.92 -15.96
N PHE A 20 21.33 2.54 -15.30
CA PHE A 20 21.41 2.40 -13.85
C PHE A 20 22.48 3.32 -13.29
N LEU A 21 22.21 3.92 -12.13
CA LEU A 21 23.21 4.64 -11.34
C LEU A 21 23.38 3.93 -10.00
N VAL A 22 24.62 3.52 -9.70
CA VAL A 22 25.01 2.97 -8.40
C VAL A 22 25.86 4.03 -7.69
N SER A 23 25.47 4.37 -6.45
CA SER A 23 26.12 5.42 -5.65
C SER A 23 26.32 4.93 -4.23
N ASP A 24 27.48 5.26 -3.66
CA ASP A 24 27.84 5.05 -2.25
C ASP A 24 27.61 3.60 -1.78
N SER A 25 27.66 2.63 -2.70
CA SER A 25 27.43 1.21 -2.41
C SER A 25 28.64 0.58 -1.71
N LYS A 26 28.37 -0.28 -0.73
CA LYS A 26 29.39 -1.02 0.03
C LYS A 26 29.17 -2.53 0.03
N ASP A 27 28.16 -2.99 -0.70
CA ASP A 27 27.75 -4.37 -0.79
C ASP A 27 27.89 -4.89 -2.23
N ARG A 28 27.32 -6.07 -2.50
CA ARG A 28 27.39 -6.73 -3.81
C ARG A 28 26.36 -6.21 -4.83
N THR A 29 25.76 -5.03 -4.61
CA THR A 29 24.73 -4.48 -5.52
C THR A 29 25.24 -4.37 -6.95
N LEU A 30 26.46 -3.85 -7.17
CA LEU A 30 27.03 -3.69 -8.51
C LEU A 30 27.26 -5.05 -9.19
N ASP A 31 27.89 -5.98 -8.47
CA ASP A 31 28.17 -7.33 -9.00
C ASP A 31 26.87 -8.05 -9.39
N MET A 32 25.85 -8.02 -8.52
CA MET A 32 24.56 -8.65 -8.81
C MET A 32 23.83 -7.96 -9.97
N LEU A 33 23.92 -6.64 -10.08
CA LEU A 33 23.34 -5.89 -11.19
C LEU A 33 23.97 -6.32 -12.51
N VAL A 34 25.30 -6.42 -12.57
CA VAL A 34 26.02 -6.88 -13.77
C VAL A 34 25.63 -8.30 -14.15
N GLU A 35 25.70 -9.25 -13.21
CA GLU A 35 25.34 -10.66 -13.45
C GLU A 35 23.94 -10.80 -14.04
N LYS A 36 22.96 -10.09 -13.47
CA LYS A 36 21.56 -10.16 -13.90
C LYS A 36 21.30 -9.47 -15.25
N LEU A 37 22.08 -8.43 -15.59
CA LEU A 37 21.98 -7.77 -16.89
C LEU A 37 22.66 -8.59 -17.99
N GLU A 38 23.77 -9.26 -17.68
CA GLU A 38 24.43 -10.21 -18.59
C GLU A 38 23.49 -11.38 -18.91
N GLU A 39 22.86 -11.98 -17.89
CA GLU A 39 21.83 -13.02 -18.07
C GLU A 39 20.68 -12.57 -19.00
N LEU A 40 20.29 -11.29 -18.91
CA LEU A 40 19.22 -10.74 -19.72
C LEU A 40 19.67 -10.50 -21.18
N GLN A 41 20.89 -10.00 -21.39
CA GLN A 41 21.43 -9.75 -22.72
C GLN A 41 21.86 -11.01 -23.48
N ASP A 42 22.26 -12.07 -22.77
CA ASP A 42 22.69 -13.35 -23.34
C ASP A 42 21.50 -14.31 -23.60
N HIS A 43 20.27 -13.82 -23.53
CA HIS A 43 19.07 -14.62 -23.71
C HIS A 43 18.94 -15.19 -25.13
N GLU A 44 18.51 -16.47 -25.25
CA GLU A 44 18.44 -17.19 -26.54
C GLU A 44 17.43 -16.59 -27.54
N ASP A 45 16.29 -16.09 -27.04
CA ASP A 45 15.31 -15.36 -27.87
C ASP A 45 15.87 -13.98 -28.28
N PRO A 46 16.06 -13.71 -29.59
CA PRO A 46 16.62 -12.43 -30.07
C PRO A 46 15.73 -11.21 -29.79
N LYS A 47 14.49 -11.41 -29.31
CA LYS A 47 13.59 -10.30 -28.91
C LYS A 47 13.81 -9.85 -27.47
N GLN A 48 14.52 -10.63 -26.66
CA GLN A 48 14.70 -10.39 -25.23
C GLN A 48 15.81 -9.37 -24.89
N PRO A 49 16.94 -9.30 -25.63
CA PRO A 49 17.95 -8.29 -25.36
C PRO A 49 17.42 -6.85 -25.56
N TYR A 50 17.85 -5.94 -24.70
CA TYR A 50 17.64 -4.50 -24.80
C TYR A 50 18.60 -3.85 -25.80
N GLY A 51 18.29 -2.61 -26.21
CA GLY A 51 19.08 -1.84 -27.17
C GLY A 51 20.47 -1.50 -26.64
N GLU A 52 20.54 -0.62 -25.64
CA GLU A 52 21.76 -0.26 -24.90
C GLU A 52 21.53 -0.45 -23.40
N ILE A 53 22.54 -0.95 -22.68
CA ILE A 53 22.53 -0.99 -21.22
C ILE A 53 23.74 -0.20 -20.71
N SER A 54 23.49 0.80 -19.89
CA SER A 54 24.51 1.64 -19.26
C SER A 54 24.45 1.50 -17.74
N ILE A 55 25.58 1.18 -17.12
CA ILE A 55 25.76 1.21 -15.66
C ILE A 55 26.73 2.34 -15.33
N ILE A 56 26.29 3.28 -14.50
CA ILE A 56 27.08 4.43 -14.07
C ILE A 56 27.36 4.29 -12.59
N GLU A 57 28.63 4.23 -12.22
CA GLU A 57 29.05 4.30 -10.83
C GLU A 57 29.48 5.73 -10.49
N LYS A 58 28.83 6.33 -9.51
CA LYS A 58 29.19 7.66 -9.03
C LYS A 58 28.70 7.88 -7.61
N ASP A 59 29.63 8.18 -6.73
CA ASP A 59 29.36 8.59 -5.37
C ASP A 59 29.01 10.08 -5.28
N PHE A 60 28.02 10.38 -4.44
CA PHE A 60 27.63 11.75 -4.10
C PHE A 60 28.00 12.10 -2.65
N GLY A 61 28.65 11.17 -1.93
CA GLY A 61 29.20 11.41 -0.60
C GLY A 61 28.10 11.58 0.44
N GLN A 62 27.04 10.78 0.34
CA GLN A 62 25.95 10.82 1.30
C GLN A 62 26.52 10.50 2.69
N LYS A 63 26.59 11.50 3.57
CA LYS A 63 27.06 11.32 4.95
C LYS A 63 26.03 10.49 5.70
N VAL A 64 26.27 9.19 5.77
CA VAL A 64 25.49 8.25 6.58
C VAL A 64 25.79 8.54 8.06
N ASN A 65 25.11 9.54 8.64
CA ASN A 65 25.04 9.63 10.10
C ASN A 65 24.21 8.42 10.59
N GLN A 66 24.73 7.72 11.60
CA GLN A 66 24.20 6.44 12.10
C GLN A 66 22.95 6.59 12.98
N ASP A 67 22.40 7.80 13.12
CA ASP A 67 21.26 8.05 14.00
C ASP A 67 19.96 8.07 13.18
N VAL A 68 19.10 7.07 13.39
CA VAL A 68 17.86 6.84 12.63
C VAL A 68 16.87 7.99 12.87
N GLU A 69 16.84 8.57 14.07
CA GLU A 69 16.00 9.73 14.40
C GLU A 69 16.43 11.01 13.65
N SER A 70 17.73 11.16 13.35
CA SER A 70 18.25 12.29 12.56
C SER A 70 17.92 12.17 11.06
N ARG A 71 17.60 10.97 10.54
CA ARG A 71 17.31 10.73 9.11
C ARG A 71 15.88 11.11 8.72
N HIS A 72 14.96 11.00 9.68
CA HIS A 72 13.55 11.31 9.47
C HIS A 72 13.18 12.72 9.92
N GLY A 73 14.09 13.48 10.55
CA GLY A 73 13.83 14.88 10.86
C GLY A 73 13.58 15.72 9.61
N PHE A 74 12.51 16.51 9.62
CA PHE A 74 12.10 17.43 8.55
C PHE A 74 13.28 18.19 7.90
N ALA A 75 14.24 18.66 8.71
CA ALA A 75 15.43 19.41 8.25
C ALA A 75 16.42 18.58 7.41
N ALA A 76 16.55 17.27 7.65
CA ALA A 76 17.47 16.41 6.91
C ALA A 76 16.91 15.99 5.55
N GLN A 77 15.58 15.96 5.42
CA GLN A 77 14.91 15.46 4.23
C GLN A 77 15.19 16.34 3.01
N ALA A 78 15.13 17.66 3.17
CA ALA A 78 15.43 18.62 2.10
C ALA A 78 16.83 18.38 1.50
N SER A 79 17.83 18.13 2.34
CA SER A 79 19.20 17.85 1.90
C SER A 79 19.30 16.53 1.16
N ARG A 80 18.61 15.48 1.63
CA ARG A 80 18.54 14.18 0.95
C ARG A 80 17.93 14.30 -0.44
N ARG A 81 16.81 15.02 -0.58
CA ARG A 81 16.17 15.23 -1.89
C ARG A 81 17.07 15.98 -2.86
N LYS A 82 17.76 17.02 -2.40
CA LYS A 82 18.73 17.75 -3.24
C LYS A 82 19.85 16.83 -3.75
N LEU A 83 20.34 15.90 -2.93
CA LEU A 83 21.36 14.92 -3.33
C LEU A 83 20.80 13.87 -4.32
N MET A 84 19.60 13.34 -4.08
CA MET A 84 18.91 12.45 -5.03
C MET A 84 18.66 13.13 -6.38
N ALA A 85 18.29 14.41 -6.38
CA ALA A 85 18.13 15.19 -7.60
C ALA A 85 19.45 15.28 -8.40
N GLN A 86 20.59 15.44 -7.72
CA GLN A 86 21.91 15.41 -8.38
C GLN A 86 22.18 14.06 -9.04
N ALA A 87 21.88 12.95 -8.34
CA ALA A 87 22.03 11.61 -8.89
C ALA A 87 21.14 11.39 -10.12
N ARG A 88 19.84 11.71 -10.03
CA ARG A 88 18.91 11.59 -11.17
C ARG A 88 19.36 12.45 -12.35
N ASN A 89 19.77 13.70 -12.13
CA ASN A 89 20.28 14.55 -13.21
C ASN A 89 21.58 14.04 -13.83
N TRP A 90 22.48 13.47 -13.03
CA TRP A 90 23.71 12.87 -13.55
C TRP A 90 23.41 11.69 -14.46
N LEU A 91 22.55 10.77 -14.01
CA LEU A 91 22.11 9.64 -14.80
C LEU A 91 21.48 10.11 -16.12
N LEU A 92 20.50 11.02 -16.04
CA LEU A 92 19.82 11.56 -17.21
C LEU A 92 20.78 12.20 -18.22
N SER A 93 21.67 13.08 -17.75
CA SER A 93 22.60 13.80 -18.62
C SER A 93 23.64 12.90 -19.27
N ALA A 94 24.02 11.80 -18.61
CA ALA A 94 24.96 10.83 -19.14
C ALA A 94 24.33 9.86 -20.15
N THR A 95 23.03 9.59 -20.05
CA THR A 95 22.38 8.52 -20.84
C THR A 95 21.37 9.00 -21.87
N LEU A 96 20.81 10.21 -21.76
CA LEU A 96 19.84 10.72 -22.73
C LEU A 96 20.50 10.92 -24.11
N ARG A 97 19.93 10.32 -25.14
CA ARG A 97 20.39 10.39 -26.54
C ARG A 97 19.41 11.19 -27.42
N PRO A 98 19.86 11.72 -28.57
CA PRO A 98 19.00 12.46 -29.49
C PRO A 98 17.82 11.66 -30.04
N TYR A 99 17.95 10.33 -30.13
CA TYR A 99 16.93 9.44 -30.67
C TYR A 99 15.90 8.97 -29.64
N HIS A 100 16.11 9.23 -28.34
CA HIS A 100 15.11 8.88 -27.32
C HIS A 100 13.87 9.75 -27.48
N SER A 101 12.70 9.10 -27.50
CA SER A 101 11.39 9.76 -27.56
C SER A 101 10.73 9.93 -26.19
N TRP A 102 11.01 9.00 -25.27
CA TRP A 102 10.48 8.94 -23.92
C TRP A 102 11.60 8.61 -22.94
N VAL A 103 11.40 8.99 -21.68
CA VAL A 103 12.24 8.61 -20.54
C VAL A 103 11.30 8.07 -19.48
N TYR A 104 11.56 6.84 -19.03
CA TYR A 104 10.82 6.19 -17.97
C TYR A 104 11.70 6.06 -16.73
N TRP A 105 11.35 6.79 -15.67
CA TRP A 105 11.96 6.65 -14.36
C TRP A 105 11.22 5.59 -13.57
N ARG A 106 11.97 4.69 -12.94
CA ARG A 106 11.43 3.65 -12.09
C ARG A 106 12.36 3.40 -10.91
N ASP A 107 11.82 3.37 -9.71
CA ASP A 107 12.58 2.95 -8.53
C ASP A 107 12.76 1.41 -8.50
N VAL A 108 13.87 0.95 -7.92
CA VAL A 108 14.30 -0.46 -7.97
C VAL A 108 13.47 -1.40 -7.08
N ASP A 109 12.74 -0.82 -6.13
CA ASP A 109 11.90 -1.41 -5.10
C ASP A 109 10.40 -1.48 -5.50
N VAL A 110 10.08 -1.17 -6.77
CA VAL A 110 8.76 -1.50 -7.32
C VAL A 110 8.60 -3.02 -7.42
N GLU A 111 7.70 -3.58 -6.61
CA GLU A 111 7.41 -5.00 -6.49
C GLU A 111 6.63 -5.53 -7.70
N THR A 112 5.50 -4.91 -8.04
CA THR A 112 4.68 -5.30 -9.20
C THR A 112 4.11 -4.10 -9.94
N ALA A 113 4.00 -4.23 -11.26
CA ALA A 113 3.30 -3.31 -12.15
C ALA A 113 2.79 -4.09 -13.36
N PRO A 114 1.83 -3.57 -14.15
CA PRO A 114 1.49 -4.19 -15.42
C PRO A 114 2.71 -4.25 -16.35
N PHE A 115 2.88 -5.34 -17.09
CA PHE A 115 3.97 -5.50 -18.05
C PHE A 115 3.84 -4.56 -19.27
N THR A 116 2.62 -4.07 -19.49
CA THR A 116 2.22 -3.09 -20.51
C THR A 116 2.39 -1.64 -20.05
N ILE A 117 3.01 -1.39 -18.88
CA ILE A 117 3.07 -0.05 -18.27
C ILE A 117 3.62 1.04 -19.20
N LEU A 118 4.58 0.70 -20.08
CA LEU A 118 5.11 1.68 -21.03
C LEU A 118 4.03 2.08 -22.03
N GLU A 119 3.37 1.11 -22.67
CA GLU A 119 2.29 1.32 -23.61
C GLU A 119 1.08 2.01 -22.96
N ASP A 120 0.72 1.56 -21.77
CA ASP A 120 -0.43 2.04 -21.01
C ASP A 120 -0.27 3.51 -20.63
N LEU A 121 0.94 3.95 -20.30
CA LEU A 121 1.24 5.37 -20.03
C LEU A 121 1.44 6.17 -21.33
N MET A 122 2.10 5.60 -22.35
CA MET A 122 2.38 6.27 -23.63
C MET A 122 1.10 6.65 -24.39
N ARG A 123 0.06 5.81 -24.35
CA ARG A 123 -1.20 6.05 -25.08
C ARG A 123 -1.96 7.31 -24.62
N HIS A 124 -1.77 7.76 -23.38
CA HIS A 124 -2.33 9.04 -22.89
C HIS A 124 -1.68 10.26 -23.56
N ASN A 125 -0.49 10.09 -24.16
CA ASN A 125 0.21 11.10 -24.94
C ASN A 125 0.45 12.43 -24.17
N LYS A 126 0.62 12.35 -22.84
CA LYS A 126 0.99 13.50 -22.00
C LYS A 126 2.49 13.73 -21.99
N ASP A 127 2.91 14.95 -21.70
CA ASP A 127 4.33 15.29 -21.58
C ASP A 127 4.98 14.65 -20.35
N VAL A 128 4.28 14.62 -19.22
CA VAL A 128 4.67 13.92 -17.98
C VAL A 128 3.43 13.20 -17.45
N ILE A 129 3.57 11.91 -17.15
CA ILE A 129 2.51 11.09 -16.58
C ILE A 129 3.05 10.15 -15.50
N VAL A 130 2.29 9.99 -14.41
CA VAL A 130 2.58 9.05 -13.33
C VAL A 130 1.40 8.15 -13.00
N PRO A 131 1.63 6.87 -12.67
CA PRO A 131 0.61 6.01 -12.09
C PRO A 131 0.43 6.31 -10.60
N ASN A 132 -0.61 5.74 -10.00
CA ASN A 132 -0.76 5.70 -8.55
C ASN A 132 0.14 4.61 -7.94
N VAL A 133 0.68 4.85 -6.74
CA VAL A 133 1.63 3.94 -6.09
C VAL A 133 1.14 3.55 -4.71
N TRP A 134 0.93 2.26 -4.54
CA TRP A 134 0.47 1.64 -3.31
C TRP A 134 1.50 0.64 -2.82
N ARG A 135 1.42 0.25 -1.54
CA ARG A 135 2.20 -0.85 -1.00
C ARG A 135 1.24 -1.92 -0.47
N PRO A 136 1.52 -3.21 -0.73
CA PRO A 136 0.82 -4.26 -0.04
C PRO A 136 1.22 -4.20 1.44
N LEU A 137 0.31 -4.58 2.30
CA LEU A 137 0.56 -4.78 3.71
C LEU A 137 0.10 -6.18 4.09
N PRO A 138 0.65 -6.75 5.16
CA PRO A 138 0.05 -7.91 5.75
C PRO A 138 -1.39 -7.65 6.22
N ASP A 139 -2.21 -8.70 6.27
CA ASP A 139 -3.65 -8.59 6.59
C ASP A 139 -3.90 -7.90 7.95
N TRP A 140 -3.03 -8.11 8.93
CA TRP A 140 -3.16 -7.49 10.27
C TRP A 140 -2.89 -5.98 10.27
N LEU A 141 -2.25 -5.43 9.22
CA LEU A 141 -2.05 -4.00 9.01
C LEU A 141 -3.04 -3.40 8.01
N GLY A 142 -4.05 -4.17 7.57
CA GLY A 142 -5.09 -3.68 6.68
C GLY A 142 -4.86 -3.99 5.19
N GLY A 143 -3.90 -4.86 4.85
CA GLY A 143 -3.76 -5.48 3.52
C GLY A 143 -3.14 -4.61 2.42
N GLU A 144 -3.44 -3.31 2.39
CA GLU A 144 -2.86 -2.37 1.42
C GLU A 144 -2.89 -0.94 1.98
N GLN A 145 -1.96 -0.10 1.52
CA GLN A 145 -2.04 1.33 1.81
C GLN A 145 -1.42 2.20 0.71
N PRO A 146 -1.79 3.49 0.64
CA PRO A 146 -1.06 4.46 -0.16
C PRO A 146 0.41 4.55 0.25
N TYR A 147 1.29 4.66 -0.74
CA TYR A 147 2.74 4.76 -0.54
C TYR A 147 3.30 6.12 -0.94
N ASP A 148 3.14 6.51 -2.21
CA ASP A 148 3.76 7.73 -2.74
C ASP A 148 2.87 8.97 -2.54
N LEU A 149 3.20 9.78 -1.55
CA LEU A 149 2.51 11.04 -1.27
C LEU A 149 3.08 12.24 -2.05
N ASN A 150 4.06 12.05 -2.93
CA ASN A 150 4.73 13.15 -3.65
C ASN A 150 4.02 13.52 -4.97
N SER A 151 3.00 12.75 -5.36
CA SER A 151 2.13 13.06 -6.48
C SER A 151 0.86 13.74 -5.95
N TRP A 152 0.68 15.02 -6.25
CA TRP A 152 -0.40 15.83 -5.67
C TRP A 152 -0.77 17.02 -6.55
N GLN A 153 -2.00 17.52 -6.35
CA GLN A 153 -2.45 18.81 -6.89
C GLN A 153 -2.20 19.92 -5.87
N GLU A 154 -1.81 21.10 -6.34
CA GLU A 154 -1.49 22.23 -5.49
C GLU A 154 -2.74 22.74 -4.74
N SER A 155 -2.54 23.36 -3.57
CA SER A 155 -3.61 23.96 -2.77
C SER A 155 -3.33 25.43 -2.46
N GLU A 156 -4.39 26.22 -2.24
CA GLU A 156 -4.25 27.62 -1.83
C GLU A 156 -3.52 27.74 -0.47
N THR A 157 -3.76 26.82 0.45
CA THR A 157 -3.12 26.81 1.77
C THR A 157 -1.61 26.52 1.66
N ALA A 158 -1.22 25.60 0.78
CA ALA A 158 0.19 25.29 0.54
C ALA A 158 0.93 26.44 -0.15
N LEU A 159 0.28 27.14 -1.08
CA LEU A 159 0.83 28.36 -1.69
C LEU A 159 1.02 29.47 -0.65
N ALA A 160 0.02 29.71 0.19
CA ALA A 160 0.12 30.69 1.28
C ALA A 160 1.23 30.33 2.28
N LEU A 161 1.39 29.05 2.60
CA LEU A 161 2.51 28.57 3.42
C LEU A 161 3.84 28.82 2.72
N ALA A 162 3.97 28.45 1.45
CA ALA A 162 5.19 28.62 0.67
C ALA A 162 5.69 30.08 0.64
N ASP A 163 4.77 31.05 0.59
CA ASP A 163 5.10 32.48 0.63
C ASP A 163 5.67 32.96 1.97
N THR A 164 5.44 32.20 3.06
CA THR A 164 6.00 32.52 4.40
C THR A 164 7.39 31.94 4.64
N LEU A 165 7.84 31.02 3.78
CA LEU A 165 9.10 30.30 3.97
C LEU A 165 10.28 30.99 3.28
N ASP A 166 11.47 30.82 3.84
CA ASP A 166 12.74 31.30 3.27
C ASP A 166 12.99 30.72 1.88
N GLU A 167 13.72 31.45 1.03
CA GLU A 167 14.00 31.08 -0.38
C GLU A 167 14.51 29.65 -0.54
N ASP A 168 15.44 29.22 0.33
CA ASP A 168 16.06 27.90 0.29
C ASP A 168 15.25 26.77 0.95
N ALA A 169 14.13 27.10 1.58
CA ALA A 169 13.25 26.12 2.24
C ALA A 169 12.64 25.15 1.22
N VAL A 170 12.47 23.90 1.64
CA VAL A 170 11.84 22.85 0.83
C VAL A 170 10.70 22.26 1.67
N ILE A 171 9.49 22.35 1.12
CA ILE A 171 8.31 21.66 1.62
C ILE A 171 8.45 20.20 1.23
N VAL A 172 8.17 19.34 2.18
CA VAL A 172 8.24 17.90 2.02
C VAL A 172 6.91 17.33 2.50
N GLU A 173 6.21 16.65 1.61
CA GLU A 173 4.94 16.02 1.94
C GLU A 173 5.10 14.84 2.91
N GLY A 174 4.06 14.59 3.70
CA GLY A 174 4.00 13.50 4.69
C GLY A 174 4.50 13.88 6.09
N TYR A 175 4.86 15.14 6.32
CA TYR A 175 5.34 15.65 7.61
C TYR A 175 4.29 16.54 8.29
N ALA A 176 4.06 16.30 9.59
CA ALA A 176 3.03 16.98 10.38
C ALA A 176 3.32 18.48 10.56
N GLU A 177 4.58 18.88 10.37
CA GLU A 177 5.09 20.23 10.51
C GLU A 177 4.40 21.23 9.56
N TYR A 178 3.99 20.77 8.37
CA TYR A 178 3.32 21.60 7.37
C TYR A 178 1.98 20.99 6.94
N ALA A 179 0.89 21.62 7.37
CA ALA A 179 -0.45 21.29 6.91
C ALA A 179 -0.70 21.90 5.51
N THR A 180 -0.28 21.18 4.46
CA THR A 180 -0.39 21.64 3.06
C THR A 180 -1.80 21.47 2.49
N TRP A 181 -2.61 20.54 3.02
CA TRP A 181 -3.97 20.24 2.54
C TRP A 181 -4.05 19.94 1.03
N ARG A 182 -2.97 19.41 0.46
CA ARG A 182 -2.92 19.04 -0.95
C ARG A 182 -3.72 17.75 -1.20
N PRO A 183 -4.51 17.67 -2.28
CA PRO A 183 -5.05 16.40 -2.73
C PRO A 183 -3.91 15.51 -3.25
N HIS A 184 -3.58 14.44 -2.54
CA HIS A 184 -2.58 13.46 -2.99
C HIS A 184 -3.23 12.40 -3.88
N LEU A 185 -2.57 12.08 -5.00
CA LEU A 185 -3.01 11.06 -5.96
C LEU A 185 -3.25 9.70 -5.27
N ALA A 186 -2.40 9.36 -4.29
CA ALA A 186 -2.48 8.13 -3.52
C ALA A 186 -3.84 7.89 -2.86
N TYR A 187 -4.46 8.94 -2.33
CA TYR A 187 -5.75 8.83 -1.63
C TYR A 187 -6.97 8.82 -2.56
N LEU A 188 -6.77 9.05 -3.85
CA LEU A 188 -7.87 9.14 -4.83
C LEU A 188 -8.17 7.79 -5.53
N ARG A 189 -7.45 6.73 -5.17
CA ARG A 189 -7.67 5.41 -5.75
C ARG A 189 -9.03 4.86 -5.34
N ASP A 190 -9.85 4.61 -6.34
CA ASP A 190 -10.95 3.64 -6.34
C ASP A 190 -10.50 2.37 -7.09
N PRO A 191 -10.50 1.18 -6.45
CA PRO A 191 -10.18 -0.10 -7.10
C PRO A 191 -11.11 -0.46 -8.28
N TYR A 192 -12.31 0.11 -8.33
CA TYR A 192 -13.28 -0.08 -9.41
C TYR A 192 -13.35 1.12 -10.37
N GLY A 193 -12.49 2.11 -10.16
CA GLY A 193 -12.40 3.31 -11.01
C GLY A 193 -11.81 3.01 -12.38
N ASP A 194 -12.03 3.94 -13.30
CA ASP A 194 -11.47 3.85 -14.65
C ASP A 194 -9.94 4.04 -14.60
N PRO A 195 -9.12 3.03 -14.99
CA PRO A 195 -7.67 3.17 -15.01
C PRO A 195 -7.19 4.27 -15.95
N ASP A 196 -8.02 4.70 -16.91
CA ASP A 196 -7.70 5.74 -17.89
C ASP A 196 -8.04 7.14 -17.37
N MET A 197 -8.63 7.26 -16.18
CA MET A 197 -8.96 8.55 -15.60
C MET A 197 -7.68 9.37 -15.43
N GLU A 198 -7.68 10.57 -16.00
CA GLU A 198 -6.57 11.51 -15.91
C GLU A 198 -6.89 12.60 -14.90
N MET A 199 -5.89 12.96 -14.09
CA MET A 199 -5.96 14.10 -13.19
C MET A 199 -4.74 15.00 -13.39
N GLU A 200 -4.96 16.31 -13.54
CA GLU A 200 -3.84 17.24 -13.52
C GLU A 200 -3.24 17.32 -12.12
N ILE A 201 -1.91 17.26 -12.06
CA ILE A 201 -1.15 17.35 -10.82
C ILE A 201 -0.04 18.40 -10.97
N ASP A 202 0.52 18.83 -9.84
CA ASP A 202 1.56 19.85 -9.77
C ASP A 202 2.86 19.28 -9.18
N GLY A 203 2.74 18.39 -8.18
CA GLY A 203 3.82 17.55 -7.68
C GLY A 203 3.81 16.18 -8.34
N VAL A 204 5.00 15.64 -8.59
CA VAL A 204 5.23 14.32 -9.19
C VAL A 204 6.12 13.52 -8.26
N GLY A 205 5.75 12.28 -7.97
CA GLY A 205 6.58 11.36 -7.20
C GLY A 205 7.57 10.57 -8.05
N GLY A 206 8.65 10.09 -7.41
CA GLY A 206 9.83 9.52 -8.07
C GLY A 206 9.72 8.05 -8.48
N VAL A 207 8.71 7.32 -8.01
CA VAL A 207 8.65 5.86 -8.09
C VAL A 207 8.44 5.36 -9.52
N SER A 208 7.59 6.03 -10.29
CA SER A 208 7.32 5.70 -11.69
C SER A 208 6.91 6.95 -12.45
N ILE A 209 7.74 7.42 -13.37
CA ILE A 209 7.48 8.62 -14.18
C ILE A 209 7.73 8.31 -15.63
N LEU A 210 6.72 8.42 -16.48
CA LEU A 210 6.93 8.47 -17.92
C LEU A 210 6.87 9.93 -18.37
N ALA A 211 7.93 10.39 -19.04
CA ALA A 211 7.96 11.72 -19.61
C ALA A 211 8.51 11.72 -21.03
N LYS A 212 8.02 12.61 -21.89
CA LYS A 212 8.57 12.79 -23.23
C LYS A 212 9.98 13.33 -23.12
N ALA A 213 10.91 12.77 -23.89
CA ALA A 213 12.31 13.16 -23.84
C ALA A 213 12.53 14.65 -24.20
N ARG A 214 11.61 15.28 -24.94
CA ARG A 214 11.61 16.73 -25.23
C ARG A 214 11.51 17.60 -23.98
N VAL A 215 10.83 17.12 -22.92
CA VAL A 215 10.67 17.83 -21.64
C VAL A 215 12.06 18.08 -21.06
N PHE A 216 12.87 17.03 -20.96
CA PHE A 216 14.26 17.13 -20.48
C PHE A 216 15.16 17.94 -21.42
N ARG A 217 15.07 17.72 -22.74
CA ARG A 217 15.89 18.46 -23.72
C ARG A 217 15.60 19.96 -23.74
N SER A 218 14.41 20.38 -23.29
CA SER A 218 14.06 21.79 -23.17
C SER A 218 14.60 22.47 -21.91
N GLY A 219 15.14 21.70 -20.96
CA GLY A 219 15.74 22.20 -19.72
C GLY A 219 15.01 21.80 -18.44
N VAL A 220 13.88 21.11 -18.51
CA VAL A 220 13.21 20.57 -17.31
C VAL A 220 14.08 19.46 -16.72
N HIS A 221 14.36 19.52 -15.43
CA HIS A 221 15.19 18.55 -14.71
C HIS A 221 14.73 18.40 -13.27
N PHE A 222 15.39 17.54 -12.48
CA PHE A 222 15.12 17.42 -11.05
C PHE A 222 15.88 18.52 -10.28
N PRO A 223 15.24 19.55 -9.70
CA PRO A 223 15.97 20.64 -9.08
C PRO A 223 16.76 20.16 -7.84
N ALA A 224 18.09 20.30 -7.88
CA ALA A 224 18.97 20.04 -6.74
C ALA A 224 19.08 21.25 -5.78
N PHE A 225 18.15 22.19 -5.91
CA PHE A 225 18.00 23.41 -5.15
C PHE A 225 16.49 23.64 -4.91
N SER A 226 16.13 24.61 -4.07
CA SER A 226 14.71 24.94 -3.87
C SER A 226 14.14 25.63 -5.11
N PHE A 227 13.21 24.96 -5.78
CA PHE A 227 12.41 25.51 -6.88
C PHE A 227 10.96 25.57 -6.42
N GLU A 228 10.44 26.78 -6.22
CA GLU A 228 9.08 27.01 -5.68
C GLU A 228 8.82 26.23 -4.38
N LYS A 229 9.81 26.23 -3.49
CA LYS A 229 9.83 25.49 -2.22
C LYS A 229 9.81 23.96 -2.39
N HIS A 230 10.21 23.43 -3.54
CA HIS A 230 10.29 21.99 -3.77
C HIS A 230 11.65 21.64 -4.35
N ALA A 231 12.03 20.37 -4.24
CA ALA A 231 13.26 19.85 -4.85
C ALA A 231 12.95 18.51 -5.52
N GLU A 232 13.91 18.02 -6.29
CA GLU A 232 13.86 16.67 -6.87
C GLU A 232 12.62 16.45 -7.77
N THR A 233 11.77 15.46 -7.48
CA THR A 233 10.66 15.04 -8.36
C THR A 233 9.46 15.98 -8.30
N GLU A 234 9.11 16.49 -7.12
CA GLU A 234 8.09 17.53 -6.96
C GLU A 234 8.51 18.83 -7.65
N GLY A 235 9.79 19.20 -7.50
CA GLY A 235 10.35 20.35 -8.21
C GLY A 235 10.34 20.16 -9.74
N PHE A 236 10.57 18.93 -10.21
CA PHE A 236 10.44 18.56 -11.63
C PHE A 236 9.00 18.75 -12.13
N GLY A 237 7.99 18.30 -11.37
CA GLY A 237 6.57 18.52 -11.70
C GLY A 237 6.21 20.00 -11.84
N LYS A 238 6.59 20.81 -10.85
CA LYS A 238 6.39 22.27 -10.90
C LYS A 238 7.11 22.92 -12.07
N MET A 239 8.36 22.56 -12.32
CA MET A 239 9.14 23.10 -13.42
C MET A 239 8.52 22.75 -14.78
N ALA A 240 8.04 21.51 -14.95
CA ALA A 240 7.33 21.09 -16.15
C ALA A 240 6.05 21.93 -16.37
N LYS A 241 5.22 22.12 -15.34
CA LYS A 241 4.02 22.98 -15.41
C LYS A 241 4.39 24.44 -15.75
N ARG A 242 5.44 25.00 -15.15
CA ARG A 242 5.92 26.36 -15.47
C ARG A 242 6.39 26.52 -16.91
N MET A 243 6.95 25.46 -17.49
CA MET A 243 7.33 25.39 -18.90
C MET A 243 6.16 25.02 -19.83
N GLN A 244 4.93 25.04 -19.31
CA GLN A 244 3.69 24.77 -20.06
C GLN A 244 3.56 23.34 -20.61
N TYR A 245 4.25 22.38 -19.98
CA TYR A 245 4.03 20.97 -20.25
C TYR A 245 2.86 20.41 -19.45
N SER A 246 2.15 19.43 -20.02
CA SER A 246 1.10 18.73 -19.28
C SER A 246 1.72 17.80 -18.24
N VAL A 247 1.26 17.87 -16.99
CA VAL A 247 1.64 16.97 -15.90
C VAL A 247 0.39 16.30 -15.35
N VAL A 248 0.32 14.98 -15.48
CA VAL A 248 -0.90 14.20 -15.22
C VAL A 248 -0.59 13.01 -14.32
N GLY A 249 -1.51 12.68 -13.41
CA GLY A 249 -1.53 11.44 -12.65
C GLY A 249 -2.72 10.58 -13.04
N LEU A 250 -2.56 9.26 -12.93
CA LEU A 250 -3.63 8.28 -13.08
C LEU A 250 -4.04 7.74 -11.70
N PRO A 251 -5.14 8.19 -11.09
CA PRO A 251 -5.50 7.82 -9.72
C PRO A 251 -5.87 6.33 -9.56
N HIS A 252 -6.37 5.68 -10.62
CA HIS A 252 -6.83 4.29 -10.55
C HIS A 252 -5.84 3.28 -11.16
N TYR A 253 -4.92 3.74 -12.02
CA TYR A 253 -3.86 2.89 -12.55
C TYR A 253 -2.76 2.71 -11.49
N THR A 254 -2.74 1.55 -10.84
CA THR A 254 -1.94 1.32 -9.63
C THR A 254 -0.72 0.43 -9.90
N ILE A 255 0.44 0.84 -9.38
CA ILE A 255 1.63 0.01 -9.24
C ILE A 255 1.95 -0.20 -7.75
N TRP A 256 2.71 -1.25 -7.47
CA TRP A 256 2.97 -1.73 -6.12
C TRP A 256 4.44 -1.61 -5.75
N HIS A 257 4.71 -0.89 -4.68
CA HIS A 257 6.01 -0.80 -4.05
C HIS A 257 6.21 -1.94 -3.05
N LEU A 258 7.45 -2.40 -2.90
CA LEU A 258 7.80 -3.44 -1.92
C LEU A 258 7.44 -2.99 -0.50
N TYR A 259 6.87 -3.94 0.26
CA TYR A 259 6.71 -3.79 1.70
C TYR A 259 8.03 -4.09 2.43
N GLU A 260 8.57 -3.09 3.13
CA GLU A 260 9.68 -3.25 4.06
C GLU A 260 9.12 -3.29 5.49
N PRO A 261 9.16 -4.46 6.17
CA PRO A 261 8.69 -4.57 7.54
C PRO A 261 9.52 -3.69 8.50
N SER A 262 8.84 -2.95 9.39
CA SER A 262 9.51 -2.29 10.50
C SER A 262 9.98 -3.32 11.54
N VAL A 263 10.80 -2.87 12.51
CA VAL A 263 11.26 -3.73 13.61
C VAL A 263 10.07 -4.31 14.39
N ASP A 264 9.03 -3.49 14.62
CA ASP A 264 7.81 -3.92 15.31
C ASP A 264 7.03 -4.94 14.47
N ASP A 265 6.99 -4.76 13.15
CA ASP A 265 6.35 -5.71 12.24
C ASP A 265 7.06 -7.06 12.24
N ILE A 266 8.41 -7.05 12.28
CA ILE A 266 9.22 -8.27 12.36
C ILE A 266 8.90 -9.02 13.65
N HIS A 267 8.88 -8.32 14.79
CA HIS A 267 8.53 -8.94 16.07
C HIS A 267 7.12 -9.54 16.06
N HIS A 268 6.15 -8.82 15.50
CA HIS A 268 4.79 -9.33 15.40
C HIS A 268 4.68 -10.57 14.49
N MET A 269 5.42 -10.58 13.36
CA MET A 269 5.50 -11.74 12.47
C MET A 269 6.10 -12.96 13.16
N GLU A 270 7.17 -12.76 13.94
CA GLU A 270 7.79 -13.83 14.73
C GLU A 270 6.81 -14.40 15.77
N GLU A 271 6.08 -13.55 16.49
CA GLU A 271 5.06 -13.97 17.45
C GLU A 271 3.95 -14.80 16.78
N MET A 272 3.41 -14.34 15.65
CA MET A 272 2.39 -15.08 14.90
C MET A 272 2.91 -16.42 14.36
N GLU A 273 4.17 -16.48 13.94
CA GLU A 273 4.77 -17.75 13.51
C GLU A 273 4.90 -18.74 14.67
N GLN A 274 5.32 -18.28 15.85
CA GLN A 274 5.38 -19.11 17.06
C GLN A 274 3.99 -19.62 17.46
N GLU A 275 2.96 -18.76 17.40
CA GLU A 275 1.58 -19.18 17.66
C GLU A 275 1.07 -20.20 16.64
N ARG A 276 1.39 -20.02 15.35
CA ARG A 276 1.02 -20.97 14.29
C ARG A 276 1.67 -22.33 14.53
N LEU A 277 2.97 -22.36 14.83
CA LEU A 277 3.70 -23.59 15.13
C LEU A 277 3.13 -24.28 16.38
N ALA A 278 2.75 -23.52 17.40
CA ALA A 278 2.11 -24.05 18.60
C ALA A 278 0.74 -24.66 18.31
N LYS A 279 -0.11 -23.98 17.51
CA LYS A 279 -1.41 -24.51 17.07
C LYS A 279 -1.26 -25.76 16.22
N GLU A 280 -0.35 -25.78 15.25
CA GLU A 280 -0.08 -26.97 14.44
C GLU A 280 0.41 -28.14 15.30
N ALA A 281 1.24 -27.89 16.31
CA ALA A 281 1.68 -28.90 17.25
C ALA A 281 0.53 -29.42 18.13
N GLU A 282 -0.35 -28.54 18.60
CA GLU A 282 -1.55 -28.91 19.37
C GLU A 282 -2.53 -29.73 18.53
N GLU A 283 -2.80 -29.33 17.29
CA GLU A 283 -3.64 -30.06 16.35
C GLU A 283 -3.07 -31.44 16.06
N LYS A 284 -1.77 -31.55 15.76
CA LYS A 284 -1.09 -32.83 15.59
C LYS A 284 -1.19 -33.70 16.84
N ALA A 285 -0.96 -33.13 18.03
CA ALA A 285 -1.08 -33.85 19.29
C ALA A 285 -2.52 -34.33 19.56
N LYS A 286 -3.52 -33.52 19.20
CA LYS A 286 -4.94 -33.87 19.30
C LYS A 286 -5.30 -34.99 18.33
N GLU A 287 -4.86 -34.91 17.07
CA GLU A 287 -5.05 -35.99 16.09
C GLU A 287 -4.39 -37.30 16.53
N GLU A 288 -3.17 -37.25 17.06
CA GLU A 288 -2.50 -38.43 17.61
C GLU A 288 -3.26 -39.01 18.80
N ARG A 289 -3.78 -38.15 19.70
CA ARG A 289 -4.59 -38.58 20.84
C ARG A 289 -5.91 -39.21 20.41
N GLU A 290 -6.57 -38.66 19.39
CA GLU A 290 -7.79 -39.22 18.80
C GLU A 290 -7.54 -40.55 18.11
N LYS A 291 -6.41 -40.70 17.39
CA LYS A 291 -5.98 -41.98 16.81
C LYS A 291 -5.73 -43.02 17.89
N LYS A 292 -4.93 -42.69 18.91
CA LYS A 292 -4.68 -43.58 20.07
C LYS A 292 -5.98 -43.96 20.80
N ALA A 293 -6.90 -43.01 20.99
CA ALA A 293 -8.19 -43.29 21.60
C ALA A 293 -9.06 -44.22 20.75
N LYS A 294 -9.10 -44.03 19.41
CA LYS A 294 -9.82 -44.93 18.49
C LYS A 294 -9.22 -46.34 18.49
N GLU A 295 -7.90 -46.47 18.51
CA GLU A 295 -7.21 -47.77 18.62
C GLU A 295 -7.48 -48.43 19.99
N GLN A 296 -7.52 -47.65 21.07
CA GLN A 296 -7.74 -48.17 22.42
C GLN A 296 -9.23 -48.51 22.70
N PHE A 297 -10.17 -47.88 22.00
CA PHE A 297 -11.61 -48.15 22.09
C PHE A 297 -12.17 -49.01 20.94
N SER A 298 -11.33 -49.58 20.05
CA SER A 298 -11.81 -50.43 18.96
C SER A 298 -12.15 -51.87 19.39
N ASP A 299 -12.05 -52.23 20.68
CA ASP A 299 -12.40 -53.58 21.14
C ASP A 299 -13.24 -53.68 22.44
N PRO A 300 -14.39 -53.00 22.58
CA PRO A 300 -15.35 -53.32 23.62
C PRO A 300 -16.28 -54.47 23.22
N ASN A 301 -16.45 -54.76 21.91
CA ASN A 301 -17.44 -55.74 21.44
C ASN A 301 -16.97 -57.19 21.61
N SER A 302 -15.68 -57.51 21.39
CA SER A 302 -15.19 -58.87 21.63
C SER A 302 -15.29 -59.26 23.11
N GLN A 303 -15.09 -58.30 24.01
CA GLN A 303 -15.04 -58.56 25.44
C GLN A 303 -16.45 -58.67 26.03
N TRP A 304 -17.39 -57.82 25.59
CA TRP A 304 -18.81 -57.95 25.91
C TRP A 304 -19.45 -59.24 25.37
N GLU A 305 -19.10 -59.67 24.16
CA GLU A 305 -19.63 -60.91 23.57
C GLU A 305 -19.12 -62.16 24.30
N LYS A 306 -17.85 -62.14 24.74
CA LYS A 306 -17.27 -63.17 25.60
C LYS A 306 -17.95 -63.20 26.97
N ASP A 307 -18.11 -62.05 27.62
CA ASP A 307 -18.78 -61.96 28.93
C ASP A 307 -20.25 -62.41 28.87
N GLN A 308 -20.98 -62.08 27.80
CA GLN A 308 -22.33 -62.62 27.55
C GLN A 308 -22.34 -64.13 27.35
N SER A 309 -21.38 -64.66 26.59
CA SER A 309 -21.27 -66.11 26.33
C SER A 309 -20.92 -66.88 27.61
N GLU A 310 -20.02 -66.35 28.44
CA GLU A 310 -19.62 -66.94 29.72
C GLU A 310 -20.78 -66.89 30.72
N MET A 311 -21.54 -65.79 30.81
CA MET A 311 -22.74 -65.75 31.65
C MET A 311 -23.81 -66.76 31.18
N GLN A 312 -23.99 -66.94 29.87
CA GLN A 312 -24.91 -67.96 29.34
C GLN A 312 -24.43 -69.39 29.62
N ASP A 313 -23.14 -69.65 29.56
CA ASP A 313 -22.57 -70.96 29.82
C ASP A 313 -22.53 -71.29 31.32
N ILE A 314 -22.30 -70.31 32.19
CA ILE A 314 -22.49 -70.43 33.65
C ILE A 314 -23.97 -70.73 33.97
N ALA A 315 -24.91 -70.03 33.33
CA ALA A 315 -26.34 -70.31 33.50
C ALA A 315 -26.73 -71.71 32.99
N LYS A 316 -26.13 -72.18 31.90
CA LYS A 316 -26.32 -73.55 31.35
C LYS A 316 -25.64 -74.63 32.19
N GLN A 317 -24.51 -74.34 32.83
CA GLN A 317 -23.84 -75.26 33.75
C GLN A 317 -24.61 -75.37 35.06
N ALA A 318 -25.07 -74.25 35.63
CA ALA A 318 -25.94 -74.25 36.81
C ALA A 318 -27.26 -75.01 36.56
N SER A 319 -27.79 -74.98 35.34
CA SER A 319 -28.98 -75.75 34.95
C SER A 319 -28.69 -77.19 34.49
N LYS A 320 -27.42 -77.56 34.22
CA LYS A 320 -26.98 -78.94 33.96
C LYS A 320 -26.59 -79.69 35.23
N GLU A 321 -26.04 -79.02 36.24
CA GLU A 321 -25.76 -79.64 37.56
C GLU A 321 -27.03 -79.89 38.39
N GLN A 322 -28.16 -79.28 38.04
CA GLN A 322 -29.47 -79.51 38.68
C GLN A 322 -30.32 -80.63 38.05
N LYS A 323 -29.79 -81.44 37.13
CA LYS A 323 -30.54 -82.51 36.43
C LYS A 323 -29.97 -83.94 36.55
N GLU A 324 -29.17 -84.23 37.58
CA GLU A 324 -28.90 -85.61 38.02
C GLU A 324 -29.41 -85.84 39.46
N LYS A 325 -30.44 -86.70 39.52
CA LYS A 325 -31.14 -87.34 40.64
C LYS A 325 -32.31 -86.63 41.35
N PRO A 326 -33.37 -87.41 41.68
CA PRO A 326 -34.72 -86.90 41.91
C PRO A 326 -35.13 -86.95 43.39
N ASP A 327 -36.15 -86.13 43.68
CA ASP A 327 -37.20 -86.30 44.68
C ASP A 327 -36.79 -86.64 46.12
N THR A 328 -37.06 -85.73 47.07
CA THR A 328 -38.37 -85.74 47.76
C THR A 328 -38.54 -84.59 48.78
N LYS A 329 -39.69 -83.92 48.64
CA LYS A 329 -40.66 -83.49 49.67
C LYS A 329 -40.26 -82.54 50.81
N GLY A 330 -41.06 -81.47 50.89
CA GLY A 330 -41.52 -80.87 52.16
C GLY A 330 -41.34 -79.36 52.18
N SER A 331 -42.33 -78.56 51.77
CA SER A 331 -43.48 -78.10 52.58
C SER A 331 -43.24 -76.73 53.25
N LYS A 332 -44.06 -75.74 52.84
CA LYS A 332 -44.62 -74.60 53.60
C LYS A 332 -43.62 -73.48 54.01
N LEU A 333 -43.93 -72.18 54.05
CA LEU A 333 -45.15 -71.33 54.01
C LEU A 333 -44.68 -69.87 53.74
N LEU A 334 -45.51 -69.06 53.04
CA LEU A 334 -45.76 -67.58 53.15
C LEU A 334 -44.57 -66.59 53.06
N SER A 335 -44.63 -65.39 52.45
CA SER A 335 -45.74 -64.52 52.03
C SER A 335 -45.32 -63.49 50.93
N GLU A 336 -46.36 -62.93 50.30
CA GLU A 336 -46.52 -61.54 49.78
C GLU A 336 -45.81 -61.09 48.49
N GLN A 337 -46.60 -60.86 47.41
CA GLN A 337 -47.04 -59.55 46.85
C GLN A 337 -45.89 -58.86 46.08
N GLU A 338 -45.97 -58.54 44.79
CA GLU A 338 -46.89 -57.56 44.18
C GLU A 338 -46.97 -57.68 42.64
N SER A 339 -47.96 -56.97 42.12
CA SER A 339 -48.50 -56.88 40.77
C SER A 339 -47.79 -55.91 39.83
N LYS A 340 -48.04 -56.15 38.53
CA LYS A 340 -47.95 -55.23 37.38
C LYS A 340 -48.42 -53.79 37.65
N ALA A 341 -47.77 -52.82 37.00
CA ALA A 341 -48.40 -51.76 36.18
C ALA A 341 -47.36 -50.74 35.65
N ASP A 342 -47.22 -50.64 34.32
CA ASP A 342 -47.53 -49.44 33.50
C ASP A 342 -46.77 -48.08 33.76
N PRO A 343 -46.98 -47.00 32.96
CA PRO A 343 -45.91 -46.33 32.16
C PRO A 343 -45.78 -44.79 32.38
N LYS A 344 -45.15 -44.08 31.42
CA LYS A 344 -45.19 -42.60 31.14
C LYS A 344 -44.34 -41.68 32.02
N GLU A 345 -43.53 -40.78 31.43
CA GLU A 345 -43.81 -39.43 30.88
C GLU A 345 -43.84 -38.32 31.97
N ASP A 346 -43.46 -37.11 31.56
CA ASP A 346 -43.64 -35.79 32.20
C ASP A 346 -42.53 -35.09 33.04
N THR A 347 -41.85 -34.15 32.37
CA THR A 347 -42.00 -32.67 32.46
C THR A 347 -41.97 -31.92 33.83
N LYS A 348 -41.14 -30.84 33.85
CA LYS A 348 -41.23 -29.56 34.63
C LYS A 348 -40.99 -29.65 36.16
N SER A 349 -40.43 -28.68 36.90
CA SER A 349 -40.35 -27.21 36.76
C SER A 349 -39.44 -26.57 37.86
N GLN A 350 -38.73 -25.49 37.47
CA GLN A 350 -38.40 -24.20 38.15
C GLN A 350 -38.82 -23.92 39.63
N PRO A 351 -38.11 -23.02 40.37
CA PRO A 351 -38.34 -21.54 40.34
C PRO A 351 -37.05 -20.66 40.43
N LYS A 352 -36.88 -19.59 39.63
CA LYS A 352 -37.39 -18.18 39.72
C LYS A 352 -36.66 -17.26 40.71
N LYS A 353 -36.23 -16.08 40.23
CA LYS A 353 -36.75 -14.73 40.57
C LYS A 353 -35.95 -13.68 39.78
N ASP A 354 -36.59 -12.97 38.84
CA ASP A 354 -37.26 -11.64 38.98
C ASP A 354 -36.30 -10.57 38.40
N THR A 355 -36.64 -9.62 37.53
CA THR A 355 -37.93 -9.02 37.16
C THR A 355 -37.75 -8.17 35.87
N ASN A 356 -38.85 -8.06 35.11
CA ASN A 356 -39.25 -7.06 34.07
C ASN A 356 -38.26 -5.95 33.67
N ALA A 357 -37.95 -5.74 32.39
CA ALA A 357 -38.80 -5.47 31.20
C ALA A 357 -39.31 -4.03 31.07
N GLN A 358 -39.17 -3.54 29.83
CA GLN A 358 -39.69 -2.32 29.19
C GLN A 358 -38.87 -1.04 29.37
N SER A 359 -38.71 -0.15 28.39
CA SER A 359 -38.82 -0.13 26.92
C SER A 359 -38.67 1.35 26.50
N LYS A 360 -38.15 1.57 25.29
CA LYS A 360 -38.35 2.74 24.40
C LYS A 360 -37.51 4.03 24.58
N ASP A 361 -36.92 4.38 23.44
CA ASP A 361 -36.88 5.68 22.75
C ASP A 361 -36.47 6.98 23.48
N ALA A 362 -35.49 7.64 22.85
CA ALA A 362 -35.21 9.08 22.72
C ALA A 362 -33.71 9.37 23.02
N ASN A 363 -32.88 9.57 22.00
CA ASN A 363 -32.63 10.85 21.31
C ASN A 363 -31.71 11.79 22.11
N ALA A 364 -30.49 12.03 21.62
CA ALA A 364 -29.82 13.34 21.69
C ALA A 364 -28.57 13.37 20.79
N GLN A 365 -28.66 14.17 19.72
CA GLN A 365 -27.52 14.83 19.07
C GLN A 365 -26.73 15.70 20.06
N PRO A 366 -25.58 16.24 19.63
CA PRO A 366 -25.43 17.67 19.73
C PRO A 366 -25.05 18.32 18.39
N LYS A 367 -25.98 19.10 17.85
CA LYS A 367 -25.77 20.39 17.16
C LYS A 367 -26.52 21.38 18.06
N LYS A 368 -26.09 22.59 18.39
CA LYS A 368 -25.37 23.65 17.70
C LYS A 368 -25.17 24.74 18.78
N ASP A 369 -24.23 25.65 18.58
CA ASP A 369 -24.57 27.06 18.73
C ASP A 369 -24.06 27.81 17.50
N THR A 370 -25.01 28.37 16.76
CA THR A 370 -24.84 29.38 15.73
C THR A 370 -25.81 30.48 16.07
N ASP A 371 -25.35 31.71 16.24
CA ASP A 371 -25.88 32.85 15.49
C ASP A 371 -25.18 34.17 15.86
N ALA A 372 -24.71 34.87 14.82
CA ALA A 372 -25.00 36.29 14.63
C ALA A 372 -24.72 36.67 13.17
N GLN A 373 -25.81 36.83 12.41
CA GLN A 373 -25.87 37.50 11.10
C GLN A 373 -26.33 38.97 11.31
N PRO A 374 -26.48 39.80 10.26
CA PRO A 374 -25.88 41.13 10.17
C PRO A 374 -26.84 42.29 10.50
N LYS A 375 -26.29 43.46 10.84
CA LYS A 375 -27.01 44.73 10.78
C LYS A 375 -26.43 45.63 9.69
N LYS A 376 -27.28 45.98 8.73
CA LYS A 376 -27.20 47.22 7.94
C LYS A 376 -27.41 48.39 8.89
N ASP A 377 -26.54 49.40 8.80
CA ASP A 377 -26.95 50.79 8.96
C ASP A 377 -26.35 51.63 7.82
N THR A 378 -27.26 52.27 7.12
CA THR A 378 -27.06 53.36 6.17
C THR A 378 -26.68 54.64 6.91
N ASN A 379 -25.61 55.34 6.51
CA ASN A 379 -25.69 56.80 6.33
C ASN A 379 -24.55 57.40 5.48
N ALA A 380 -24.98 58.01 4.37
CA ALA A 380 -24.59 59.32 3.84
C ALA A 380 -23.13 59.85 3.95
N GLN A 381 -22.46 59.88 2.78
CA GLN A 381 -22.08 61.09 2.02
C GLN A 381 -20.99 62.06 2.56
N PRO A 382 -20.41 62.96 1.71
CA PRO A 382 -18.97 63.02 1.49
C PRO A 382 -18.33 64.40 1.82
N LYS A 383 -17.00 64.44 1.92
CA LYS A 383 -16.20 65.67 1.74
C LYS A 383 -14.98 65.30 0.88
N LYS A 384 -14.82 65.76 -0.38
CA LYS A 384 -14.61 67.11 -0.94
C LYS A 384 -13.42 67.87 -0.31
N GLY A 385 -12.48 68.25 -1.19
CA GLY A 385 -11.44 69.27 -1.00
C GLY A 385 -10.07 68.72 -1.42
N ALA A 386 -9.71 68.74 -2.71
CA ALA A 386 -8.91 69.80 -3.38
C ALA A 386 -7.40 69.48 -3.25
N ASP A 387 -6.53 69.61 -4.24
CA ASP A 387 -6.56 70.39 -5.48
C ASP A 387 -5.46 69.91 -6.45
N GLU A 388 -5.66 70.22 -7.73
CA GLU A 388 -4.70 70.55 -8.81
C GLU A 388 -3.29 69.89 -8.89
N GLY A 389 -2.78 69.48 -10.06
CA GLY A 389 -3.07 70.01 -11.38
C GLY A 389 -2.44 69.29 -12.58
N ALA A 390 -2.97 69.73 -13.71
CA ALA A 390 -2.58 69.69 -15.12
C ALA A 390 -1.27 68.99 -15.56
N GLY A 391 -1.39 68.26 -16.67
CA GLY A 391 -0.25 67.87 -17.51
C GLY A 391 -0.66 67.03 -18.71
N GLN A 392 -1.37 67.64 -19.67
CA GLN A 392 -1.55 67.07 -21.02
C GLN A 392 -0.20 66.98 -21.74
N ALA A 393 0.05 65.86 -22.44
CA ALA A 393 0.63 65.87 -23.78
C ALA A 393 0.48 64.49 -24.44
N ALA A 394 -0.27 64.47 -25.54
CA ALA A 394 -0.25 63.42 -26.54
C ALA A 394 1.03 63.54 -27.39
N ASP A 395 1.62 62.43 -27.84
CA ASP A 395 1.79 62.21 -29.29
C ASP A 395 2.08 60.74 -29.63
N LYS A 396 1.77 60.43 -30.89
CA LYS A 396 1.55 59.14 -31.56
C LYS A 396 2.84 58.46 -32.09
N PRO A 397 2.75 57.28 -32.77
CA PRO A 397 3.75 56.22 -32.72
C PRO A 397 4.78 56.29 -33.85
N ARG A 398 5.93 55.65 -33.65
CA ARG A 398 6.96 55.46 -34.69
C ARG A 398 6.79 54.12 -35.40
N LYS A 399 6.52 54.20 -36.70
CA LYS A 399 6.54 53.10 -37.68
C LYS A 399 7.97 52.62 -37.96
N VAL A 400 8.10 51.29 -38.10
CA VAL A 400 8.75 50.51 -39.17
C VAL A 400 10.19 50.88 -39.58
N ASN A 401 11.10 49.90 -39.50
CA ASN A 401 11.90 49.51 -40.67
C ASN A 401 12.37 48.04 -40.62
N GLN A 402 11.99 47.32 -41.67
CA GLN A 402 12.60 46.08 -42.14
C GLN A 402 14.03 46.37 -42.64
N ALA A 403 14.94 45.42 -42.44
CA ALA A 403 16.14 45.29 -43.25
C ALA A 403 16.30 43.83 -43.68
N LYS A 404 16.17 43.61 -44.99
CA LYS A 404 16.72 42.48 -45.76
C LYS A 404 18.11 42.88 -46.25
N ALA A 405 19.07 41.97 -46.17
CA ALA A 405 20.22 41.77 -47.09
C ALA A 405 20.93 40.49 -46.58
N GLU A 406 20.80 39.34 -47.23
CA GLU A 406 21.64 38.85 -48.35
C GLU A 406 23.15 38.77 -48.02
N SER A 407 23.60 37.56 -47.69
CA SER A 407 24.71 36.83 -48.34
C SER A 407 24.76 35.39 -47.82
#